data_AF-A0AA42RGC2-F1
#
_entry.id   AF-A0AA42RGC2-F1
#
_cell.length_a   1.000
_cell.length_b   1.000
_cell.length_c   1.000
_cell.angle_alpha   90.00
_cell.angle_beta   90.00
_cell.angle_gamma   90.00
#
_symmetry.space_group_name_H-M   'P 1'
#
loop_
_entity.id
_entity.type
_entity.pdbx_description
1 polymer ?
#
loop_
_entity_poly.entity_id
_entity_poly.type
_entity_poly.pdbx_seq_one_letter_code
_entity_poly.pdbx_strand_id
1 'polypeptide(L)'
;RLDSNYIELSKNIKVIEDKDSLKIENFEFNIIHGYKPNGISDKNFQEKLLQIGYFKKTIEPKYYNEINSIFSEKKVVDSYSMGCIPWFRDILIFKNKGNISGIAKICFECRQSIIRGTIKNVEDFGQDGDFEKLSKILIEKNE
;
A
#
# COMPACT_ATOMS: atom_id res chain seq x y z
N ARG A 1 3.76 7.31 -44.24
CA ARG A 1 5.13 6.79 -44.36
C ARG A 1 5.77 6.99 -43.00
N LEU A 2 5.85 5.92 -42.20
CA LEU A 2 6.42 5.93 -40.85
C LEU A 2 7.93 5.76 -41.01
N ASP A 3 8.70 6.70 -40.45
CA ASP A 3 10.15 6.74 -40.61
C ASP A 3 10.86 5.70 -39.75
N SER A 4 12.00 5.25 -40.28
CA SER A 4 12.71 3.99 -40.06
C SER A 4 13.52 3.87 -38.76
N ASN A 5 13.06 4.42 -37.64
CA ASN A 5 13.81 4.41 -36.37
C ASN A 5 13.04 3.79 -35.19
N TYR A 6 12.32 2.69 -35.41
CA TYR A 6 11.83 1.87 -34.30
C TYR A 6 12.88 0.80 -33.98
N ILE A 7 13.58 0.96 -32.86
CA ILE A 7 14.46 -0.06 -32.30
C ILE A 7 13.67 -0.76 -31.20
N GLU A 8 13.19 -1.97 -31.47
CA GLU A 8 12.67 -2.86 -30.44
C GLU A 8 13.85 -3.44 -29.67
N LEU A 9 14.04 -2.96 -28.43
CA LEU A 9 14.99 -3.54 -27.49
C LEU A 9 14.22 -4.44 -26.53
N SER A 10 14.10 -5.73 -26.84
CA SER A 10 13.92 -6.74 -25.80
C SER A 10 14.94 -7.84 -25.94
N LYS A 11 15.87 -7.81 -24.98
CA LYS A 11 16.89 -8.81 -24.64
C LYS A 11 16.36 -10.23 -24.85
N ASN A 12 17.18 -11.12 -25.40
CA ASN A 12 17.04 -12.56 -25.19
C ASN A 12 17.09 -12.82 -23.67
N ILE A 13 15.93 -12.80 -23.01
CA ILE A 13 15.79 -13.25 -21.64
C ILE A 13 16.00 -14.76 -21.72
N LYS A 14 17.17 -15.21 -21.27
CA LYS A 14 17.39 -16.61 -20.94
C LYS A 14 16.41 -16.88 -19.78
N VAL A 15 15.26 -17.46 -20.10
CA VAL A 15 14.23 -17.83 -19.14
C VAL A 15 14.85 -18.89 -18.22
N ILE A 16 15.37 -18.45 -17.08
CA ILE A 16 15.59 -19.31 -15.92
C ILE A 16 14.33 -19.14 -15.10
N GLU A 17 13.29 -19.90 -15.47
CA GLU A 17 11.98 -19.89 -14.84
C GLU A 17 12.06 -20.63 -13.50
N ASP A 18 12.60 -19.96 -12.48
CA ASP A 18 12.24 -20.33 -11.12
C ASP A 18 10.81 -19.84 -10.88
N LYS A 19 9.87 -20.79 -10.84
CA LYS A 19 8.44 -20.51 -10.62
C LYS A 19 8.19 -19.74 -9.33
N ASP A 20 9.08 -19.84 -8.35
CA ASP A 20 8.93 -19.13 -7.09
C ASP A 20 9.39 -17.67 -7.21
N SER A 21 10.45 -17.39 -7.97
CA SER A 21 10.84 -16.01 -8.32
C SER A 21 9.74 -15.25 -9.07
N LEU A 22 9.10 -15.88 -10.06
CA LEU A 22 7.98 -15.26 -10.79
C LEU A 22 6.76 -14.97 -9.90
N LYS A 23 6.47 -15.83 -8.92
CA LYS A 23 5.39 -15.58 -7.95
C LYS A 23 5.72 -14.42 -7.02
N ILE A 24 6.98 -14.31 -6.61
CA ILE A 24 7.48 -13.22 -5.75
C ILE A 24 7.43 -11.90 -6.51
N GLU A 25 7.95 -11.83 -7.72
CA GLU A 25 7.89 -10.64 -8.60
C GLU A 25 6.45 -10.21 -8.87
N ASN A 26 5.56 -11.16 -9.18
CA ASN A 26 4.15 -10.85 -9.39
C ASN A 26 3.47 -10.39 -8.09
N PHE A 27 3.81 -10.97 -6.93
CA PHE A 27 3.30 -10.49 -5.65
C PHE A 27 3.77 -9.07 -5.37
N GLU A 28 5.07 -8.78 -5.51
CA GLU A 28 5.66 -7.46 -5.33
C GLU A 28 4.97 -6.42 -6.20
N PHE A 29 4.84 -6.70 -7.50
CA PHE A 29 4.15 -5.82 -8.44
C PHE A 29 2.70 -5.53 -7.99
N ASN A 30 1.96 -6.56 -7.57
CA ASN A 30 0.59 -6.40 -7.08
C ASN A 30 0.50 -5.69 -5.71
N ILE A 31 1.55 -5.76 -4.89
CA ILE A 31 1.59 -5.02 -3.63
C ILE A 31 1.84 -3.54 -3.89
N ILE A 32 2.87 -3.22 -4.68
CA ILE A 32 3.34 -1.86 -4.94
C ILE A 32 2.39 -1.10 -5.86
N HIS A 33 1.94 -1.73 -6.96
CA HIS A 33 1.13 -1.09 -8.00
C HIS A 33 -0.30 -1.62 -8.07
N GLY A 34 -0.56 -2.78 -7.48
CA GLY A 34 -1.85 -3.44 -7.60
C GLY A 34 -2.94 -2.76 -6.77
N TYR A 35 -4.02 -2.38 -7.46
CA TYR A 35 -5.29 -1.92 -6.86
C TYR A 35 -6.08 -3.03 -6.16
N LYS A 36 -5.72 -4.30 -6.43
CA LYS A 36 -6.33 -5.44 -5.76
C LYS A 36 -5.72 -5.64 -4.37
N PRO A 37 -6.56 -5.69 -3.33
CA PRO A 37 -6.10 -5.98 -1.99
C PRO A 37 -5.86 -7.48 -1.86
N ASN A 38 -4.60 -7.88 -1.83
CA ASN A 38 -4.21 -9.20 -1.36
C ASN A 38 -3.87 -9.06 0.12
N GLY A 39 -4.32 -9.98 0.99
CA GLY A 39 -3.74 -10.10 2.34
C GLY A 39 -4.66 -10.43 3.51
N ILE A 40 -5.93 -9.99 3.54
CA ILE A 40 -6.77 -10.17 4.75
C ILE A 40 -7.01 -11.65 5.06
N SER A 41 -7.23 -12.47 4.03
CA SER A 41 -7.39 -13.93 4.15
C SER A 41 -6.09 -14.70 4.00
N ASP A 42 -4.98 -14.03 3.68
CA ASP A 42 -3.69 -14.67 3.43
C ASP A 42 -2.89 -14.76 4.72
N LYS A 43 -2.80 -15.98 5.27
CA LYS A 43 -2.08 -16.27 6.51
C LYS A 43 -0.61 -15.86 6.44
N ASN A 44 -0.01 -15.90 5.25
CA ASN A 44 1.41 -15.66 5.06
C ASN A 44 1.71 -14.26 4.50
N PHE A 45 0.71 -13.36 4.52
CA PHE A 45 0.83 -12.03 3.93
C PHE A 45 2.02 -11.24 4.48
N GLN A 46 2.20 -11.25 5.81
CA GLN A 46 3.31 -10.55 6.46
C GLN A 46 4.67 -11.13 6.05
N GLU A 47 4.81 -12.46 5.99
CA GLU A 47 6.09 -13.07 5.57
C GLU A 47 6.44 -12.70 4.13
N LYS A 48 5.45 -12.71 3.23
CA LYS A 48 5.67 -12.31 1.82
C LYS A 48 6.11 -10.86 1.68
N LEU A 49 5.55 -9.93 2.49
CA LEU A 49 6.01 -8.54 2.52
C LEU A 49 7.48 -8.42 2.94
N LEU A 50 7.89 -9.19 3.96
CA LEU A 50 9.28 -9.22 4.41
C LEU A 50 10.22 -9.77 3.33
N GLN A 51 9.78 -10.80 2.60
CA GLN A 51 10.56 -11.40 1.50
C GLN A 51 10.85 -10.43 0.35
N ILE A 52 9.94 -9.50 0.07
CA ILE A 52 10.09 -8.48 -0.98
C ILE A 52 10.68 -7.15 -0.44
N GLY A 53 11.25 -7.16 0.78
CA GLY A 53 12.02 -6.04 1.30
C GLY A 53 11.27 -5.01 2.13
N TYR A 54 9.98 -5.22 2.46
CA TYR A 54 9.34 -4.39 3.49
C TYR A 54 9.93 -4.71 4.87
N PHE A 55 10.05 -3.71 5.71
CA PHE A 55 10.37 -3.88 7.13
C PHE A 55 9.14 -3.64 7.99
N LYS A 56 9.08 -4.32 9.14
CA LYS A 56 7.98 -4.16 10.10
C LYS A 56 8.36 -3.14 11.16
N LYS A 57 7.51 -2.12 11.33
CA LYS A 57 7.53 -1.19 12.47
C LYS A 57 6.25 -1.37 13.29
N THR A 58 6.38 -1.44 14.62
CA THR A 58 5.22 -1.40 15.51
C THR A 58 4.92 0.06 15.84
N ILE A 59 3.65 0.44 15.76
CA ILE A 59 3.20 1.79 16.13
C ILE A 59 3.00 1.83 17.65
N GLU A 60 3.52 2.88 18.29
CA GLU A 60 3.34 3.09 19.72
C GLU A 60 1.86 3.30 20.10
N PRO A 61 1.41 2.77 21.25
CA PRO A 61 0.02 2.91 21.70
C PRO A 61 -0.48 4.36 21.81
N LYS A 62 0.42 5.33 22.06
CA LYS A 62 0.07 6.75 22.17
C LYS A 62 -0.60 7.30 20.91
N TYR A 63 -0.31 6.74 19.73
CA TYR A 63 -0.89 7.16 18.45
C TYR A 63 -2.21 6.46 18.10
N TYR A 64 -2.67 5.47 18.88
CA TYR A 64 -3.82 4.65 18.48
C TYR A 64 -5.11 5.46 18.35
N ASN A 65 -5.34 6.41 19.25
CA ASN A 65 -6.51 7.29 19.18
C ASN A 65 -6.49 8.16 17.93
N GLU A 66 -5.32 8.71 17.58
CA GLU A 66 -5.16 9.56 16.39
C GLU A 66 -5.33 8.76 15.11
N ILE A 67 -4.73 7.57 15.04
CA ILE A 67 -4.92 6.64 13.92
C ILE A 67 -6.39 6.23 13.80
N ASN A 68 -7.08 5.92 14.90
CA ASN A 68 -8.51 5.59 14.85
C ASN A 68 -9.34 6.77 14.31
N SER A 69 -8.96 8.00 14.66
CA SER A 69 -9.60 9.21 14.12
C SER A 69 -9.28 9.47 12.65
N ILE A 70 -8.14 9.01 12.14
CA ILE A 70 -7.77 9.08 10.72
C ILE A 70 -8.55 8.02 9.92
N PHE A 71 -8.65 6.80 10.45
CA PHE A 71 -9.34 5.67 9.82
C PHE A 71 -10.85 5.62 10.12
N SER A 72 -11.46 6.75 10.48
CA SER A 72 -12.91 6.88 10.62
C SER A 72 -13.55 7.30 9.30
N GLU A 73 -14.81 6.92 9.09
CA GLU A 73 -15.59 7.45 7.97
C GLU A 73 -15.80 8.95 8.14
N LYS A 74 -15.50 9.69 7.08
CA LYS A 74 -15.62 11.14 7.00
C LYS A 74 -16.31 11.50 5.70
N LYS A 75 -16.92 12.68 5.69
CA LYS A 75 -17.46 13.30 4.47
C LYS A 75 -16.78 14.65 4.34
N VAL A 76 -16.08 14.86 3.24
CA VAL A 76 -15.47 16.16 2.94
C VAL A 76 -16.16 16.80 1.75
N VAL A 77 -16.15 18.12 1.69
CA VAL A 77 -16.81 18.87 0.60
C VAL A 77 -16.00 18.74 -0.69
N ASP A 78 -14.66 18.77 -0.57
CA ASP A 78 -13.73 18.64 -1.69
C ASP A 78 -12.71 17.55 -1.38
N SER A 79 -12.63 16.53 -2.24
CA SER A 79 -11.60 15.49 -2.17
C SER A 79 -10.55 15.70 -3.26
N TYR A 80 -9.27 15.56 -2.89
CA TYR A 80 -8.16 15.72 -3.83
C TYR A 80 -7.27 14.49 -3.84
N SER A 81 -6.96 14.02 -5.07
CA SER A 81 -5.92 13.03 -5.32
C SER A 81 -5.15 13.41 -6.59
N MET A 82 -3.88 13.01 -6.66
CA MET A 82 -3.06 13.27 -7.84
C MET A 82 -3.20 12.13 -8.85
N GLY A 83 -3.20 12.47 -10.14
CA GLY A 83 -3.30 11.51 -11.26
C GLY A 83 -2.03 10.69 -11.53
N CYS A 84 -1.29 10.30 -10.49
CA CYS A 84 -0.11 9.44 -10.61
C CYS A 84 -0.44 7.97 -10.34
N ILE A 85 0.37 7.07 -10.92
CA ILE A 85 0.33 5.65 -10.59
C ILE A 85 0.86 5.50 -9.16
N PRO A 86 0.08 4.98 -8.21
CA PRO A 86 0.49 4.91 -6.81
C PRO A 86 1.59 3.87 -6.63
N TRP A 87 2.57 4.22 -5.81
CA TRP A 87 3.59 3.30 -5.32
C TRP A 87 3.36 3.14 -3.82
N PHE A 88 2.70 2.03 -3.44
CA PHE A 88 2.29 1.78 -2.07
C PHE A 88 3.45 1.34 -1.19
N ARG A 89 4.29 2.30 -0.77
CA ARG A 89 5.46 2.06 0.10
C ARG A 89 5.08 1.80 1.55
N ASP A 90 3.92 2.26 1.99
CA ASP A 90 3.46 2.12 3.36
C ASP A 90 2.24 1.21 3.42
N ILE A 91 2.31 0.16 4.25
CA ILE A 91 1.23 -0.80 4.45
C ILE A 91 0.94 -0.92 5.95
N LEU A 92 -0.25 -0.49 6.35
CA LEU A 92 -0.75 -0.67 7.71
C LEU A 92 -1.58 -1.95 7.77
N ILE A 93 -1.27 -2.80 8.74
CA ILE A 93 -1.97 -4.06 9.01
C ILE A 93 -2.64 -3.94 10.39
N PHE A 94 -3.97 -3.88 10.38
CA PHE A 94 -4.79 -3.84 11.58
C PHE A 94 -5.09 -5.25 12.04
N LYS A 95 -4.94 -5.51 13.34
CA LYS A 95 -5.21 -6.81 13.93
C LYS A 95 -6.23 -6.70 15.05
N ASN A 96 -7.15 -7.66 15.09
CA ASN A 96 -8.08 -7.87 16.19
C ASN A 96 -7.90 -9.30 16.70
N LYS A 97 -7.56 -9.45 17.98
CA LYS A 97 -7.28 -10.76 18.62
C LYS A 97 -6.32 -11.63 17.81
N GLY A 98 -5.26 -11.02 17.27
CA GLY A 98 -4.22 -11.71 16.49
C GLY A 98 -4.54 -11.93 15.00
N ASN A 99 -5.79 -11.80 14.58
CA ASN A 99 -6.20 -11.94 13.18
C ASN A 99 -6.14 -10.60 12.46
N ILE A 100 -5.76 -10.59 11.18
CA ILE A 100 -5.81 -9.39 10.34
C ILE A 100 -7.28 -8.99 10.17
N SER A 101 -7.64 -7.83 10.70
CA SER A 101 -8.99 -7.26 10.58
C SER A 101 -9.09 -6.22 9.48
N GLY A 102 -7.96 -5.66 9.02
CA GLY A 102 -7.94 -4.68 7.95
C GLY A 102 -6.54 -4.42 7.43
N ILE A 103 -6.46 -3.89 6.21
CA ILE A 103 -5.21 -3.50 5.55
C ILE A 103 -5.45 -2.15 4.88
N ALA A 104 -4.49 -1.23 5.06
CA ALA A 104 -4.43 0.01 4.32
C ALA A 104 -3.08 0.12 3.60
N LYS A 105 -3.12 0.19 2.27
CA LYS A 105 -1.96 0.55 1.44
C LYS A 105 -2.01 2.04 1.18
N ILE A 106 -0.90 2.74 1.41
CA ILE A 106 -0.83 4.20 1.33
C ILE A 106 0.30 4.62 0.38
N CYS A 107 -0.03 5.57 -0.50
CA CYS A 107 0.95 6.33 -1.28
C CYS A 107 0.82 7.80 -0.88
N PHE A 108 1.70 8.28 -0.01
CA PHE A 108 1.68 9.67 0.45
C PHE A 108 1.97 10.68 -0.66
N GLU A 109 2.82 10.33 -1.63
CA GLU A 109 3.13 11.20 -2.78
C GLU A 109 1.90 11.46 -3.65
N CYS A 110 1.13 10.42 -3.97
CA CYS A 110 -0.08 10.55 -4.78
C CYS A 110 -1.34 10.91 -3.97
N ARG A 111 -1.24 10.89 -2.63
CA ARG A 111 -2.38 10.97 -1.70
C ARG A 111 -3.46 9.95 -2.06
N GLN A 112 -3.02 8.72 -2.35
CA GLN A 112 -3.89 7.60 -2.72
C GLN A 112 -3.82 6.50 -1.66
N SER A 113 -4.93 5.80 -1.48
CA SER A 113 -5.03 4.69 -0.54
C SER A 113 -5.87 3.54 -1.08
N ILE A 114 -5.60 2.34 -0.57
CA ILE A 114 -6.47 1.18 -0.74
C ILE A 114 -6.72 0.62 0.65
N ILE A 115 -7.97 0.72 1.11
CA ILE A 115 -8.38 0.27 2.44
C ILE A 115 -9.33 -0.92 2.30
N ARG A 116 -9.11 -1.95 3.12
CA ARG A 116 -9.99 -3.13 3.22
C ARG A 116 -10.15 -3.58 4.67
N GLY A 117 -11.17 -4.40 4.89
CA GLY A 117 -11.57 -4.86 6.22
C GLY A 117 -12.63 -3.97 6.88
N THR A 118 -13.30 -3.13 6.09
CA THR A 118 -14.37 -2.24 6.54
C THR A 118 -15.52 -2.26 5.53
N ILE A 119 -16.73 -2.01 6.02
CA ILE A 119 -17.94 -1.77 5.20
C ILE A 119 -18.26 -0.28 5.05
N LYS A 120 -17.52 0.58 5.76
CA LYS A 120 -17.71 2.04 5.73
C LYS A 120 -17.21 2.64 4.43
N ASN A 121 -17.73 3.81 4.06
CA ASN A 121 -17.18 4.56 2.94
C ASN A 121 -15.75 5.04 3.27
N VAL A 122 -14.83 4.85 2.33
CA VAL A 122 -13.40 5.23 2.43
C VAL A 122 -12.97 6.18 1.32
N GLU A 123 -13.90 6.67 0.47
CA GLU A 123 -13.60 7.58 -0.65
C GLU A 123 -12.89 8.85 -0.19
N ASP A 124 -13.31 9.38 0.96
CA ASP A 124 -12.77 10.61 1.56
C ASP A 124 -11.64 10.35 2.55
N PHE A 125 -11.07 9.14 2.56
CA PHE A 125 -9.96 8.84 3.45
C PHE A 125 -8.73 9.73 3.16
N GLY A 126 -8.07 10.17 4.23
CA GLY A 126 -6.82 10.94 4.13
C GLY A 126 -7.01 12.41 3.77
N GLN A 127 -8.25 12.86 3.56
CA GLN A 127 -8.59 14.25 3.32
C GLN A 127 -8.51 15.09 4.62
N ASP A 128 -8.68 16.41 4.53
CA ASP A 128 -8.61 17.34 5.68
C ASP A 128 -7.32 17.21 6.53
N GLY A 129 -6.19 16.99 5.85
CA GLY A 129 -4.87 16.93 6.48
C GLY A 129 -4.52 15.56 7.07
N ASP A 130 -5.35 14.53 6.88
CA ASP A 130 -5.12 13.22 7.49
C ASP A 130 -3.94 12.45 6.88
N PHE A 131 -3.65 12.61 5.58
CA PHE A 131 -2.42 12.07 4.99
C PHE A 131 -1.18 12.64 5.68
N GLU A 132 -1.17 13.94 5.95
CA GLU A 132 -0.06 14.65 6.59
C GLU A 132 0.10 14.22 8.06
N LYS A 133 -1.02 14.10 8.80
CA LYS A 133 -1.00 13.58 10.17
C LYS A 133 -0.48 12.14 10.21
N LEU A 134 -1.03 11.27 9.35
CA LEU A 134 -0.61 9.87 9.28
C LEU A 134 0.87 9.76 8.92
N SER A 135 1.35 10.53 7.95
CA SER A 135 2.76 10.56 7.56
C SER A 135 3.66 10.92 8.74
N LYS A 136 3.31 11.93 9.54
CA LYS A 136 4.05 12.31 10.75
C LYS A 136 4.11 11.17 11.78
N ILE A 137 2.98 10.52 12.05
CA ILE A 137 2.92 9.37 12.98
C ILE A 137 3.83 8.23 12.50
N LEU A 138 3.86 7.95 11.19
CA LEU A 138 4.68 6.86 10.64
C LEU A 138 6.17 7.22 10.59
N ILE A 139 6.51 8.48 10.29
CA ILE A 139 7.89 8.97 10.15
C ILE A 139 8.54 9.27 11.50
N GLU A 140 7.78 9.70 12.53
CA GLU A 140 8.32 9.94 13.86
C GLU A 140 9.12 8.70 14.30
N LYS A 141 10.44 8.88 14.29
CA LYS A 141 11.37 7.93 14.86
C LYS A 141 11.08 7.99 16.34
N ASN A 142 10.81 6.82 16.92
CA ASN A 142 11.00 6.66 18.35
C ASN A 142 12.49 6.95 18.54
N GLU A 143 12.81 8.16 19.00
CA GLU A 143 14.15 8.49 19.53
C GLU A 143 14.49 7.54 20.67
#